data_AF-W2CKK0-F1
#
_entry.id   AF-W2CKK0-F1
#
_cell.length_a   1.000
_cell.length_b   1.000
_cell.length_c   1.000
_cell.angle_alpha   90.00
_cell.angle_beta   90.00
_cell.angle_gamma   90.00
#
_symmetry.space_group_name_H-M   'P 1'
#
loop_
_entity.id
_entity.type
_entity.pdbx_description
1 polymer ?
#
loop_
_entity_poly.entity_id
_entity_poly.type
_entity_poly.pdbx_seq_one_letter_code
_entity_poly.pdbx_strand_id
1 'polypeptide(L)'
;NQQIAALRKQIAALEDALNASEQRDRESNTKIADLGRRLNVALAQRVQELNRYRSDFFGRLREILSDRDNIRIVGDRFVFQSEVLFPTGSEEINDAGKVEMKKLADAIIELQKEI
;
A
#
# COMPACT_ATOMS: atom_id res chain seq x y z
N ASN A 1 -68.48 -9.92 -2.82
CA ASN A 1 -67.80 -8.99 -1.87
C ASN A 1 -66.67 -9.60 -1.03
N GLN A 2 -66.69 -10.88 -0.63
CA GLN A 2 -65.59 -11.45 0.19
C GLN A 2 -64.26 -11.65 -0.54
N GLN A 3 -64.28 -12.05 -1.82
CA GLN A 3 -63.05 -12.21 -2.62
C GLN A 3 -62.31 -10.89 -2.84
N ILE A 4 -63.05 -9.80 -3.07
CA ILE A 4 -62.48 -8.45 -3.22
C ILE A 4 -61.86 -7.97 -1.90
N ALA A 5 -62.48 -8.28 -0.75
CA ALA A 5 -61.92 -7.96 0.56
C ALA A 5 -60.64 -8.75 0.87
N ALA A 6 -60.58 -10.02 0.48
CA ALA A 6 -59.39 -10.85 0.63
C ALA A 6 -58.22 -10.34 -0.24
N LEU A 7 -58.51 -9.97 -1.50
CA LEU A 7 -57.50 -9.41 -2.41
C LEU A 7 -56.94 -8.08 -1.88
N ARG A 8 -57.80 -7.19 -1.36
CA ARG A 8 -57.35 -5.94 -0.73
C ARG A 8 -56.42 -6.17 0.47
N LYS A 9 -56.68 -7.19 1.30
CA LYS A 9 -55.79 -7.57 2.39
C LYS A 9 -54.43 -8.08 1.89
N GLN A 10 -54.41 -8.86 0.81
CA GLN A 10 -53.18 -9.35 0.21
C GLN A 10 -52.34 -8.21 -0.39
N ILE A 11 -52.98 -7.25 -1.06
CA ILE A 11 -52.30 -6.06 -1.61
C ILE A 11 -51.71 -5.22 -0.47
N ALA A 12 -52.46 -4.96 0.60
CA ALA A 12 -51.95 -4.22 1.76
C ALA A 12 -50.73 -4.91 2.40
N ALA A 13 -50.79 -6.24 2.57
CA ALA A 13 -49.66 -7.01 3.10
C ALA A 13 -48.42 -6.97 2.17
N LEU A 14 -48.63 -6.93 0.86
CA LEU A 14 -47.55 -6.79 -0.12
C LEU A 14 -46.95 -5.39 -0.13
N GLU A 15 -47.77 -4.35 -0.02
CA GLU A 15 -47.32 -2.96 0.11
C GLU A 15 -46.48 -2.77 1.39
N ASP A 16 -46.92 -3.33 2.51
CA ASP A 16 -46.16 -3.30 3.77
C ASP A 16 -44.81 -4.02 3.63
N ALA A 17 -44.80 -5.20 3.01
CA ALA A 17 -43.58 -5.96 2.77
C ALA A 17 -42.61 -5.23 1.81
N LEU A 18 -43.14 -4.57 0.77
CA LEU A 18 -42.37 -3.78 -0.18
C LEU A 18 -41.75 -2.57 0.51
N ASN A 19 -42.53 -1.81 1.28
CA ASN A 19 -42.05 -0.65 2.04
C ASN A 19 -40.94 -1.06 3.03
N ALA A 20 -41.12 -2.17 3.74
CA ALA A 20 -40.10 -2.71 4.64
C ALA A 20 -38.83 -3.17 3.90
N SER A 21 -38.95 -3.67 2.67
CA SER A 21 -37.79 -3.99 1.82
C SER A 21 -37.06 -2.72 1.39
N GLU A 22 -37.77 -1.74 0.83
CA GLU A 22 -37.18 -0.48 0.36
C GLU A 22 -36.45 0.27 1.47
N GLN A 23 -37.02 0.27 2.68
CA GLN A 23 -36.38 0.91 3.82
C GLN A 23 -35.06 0.21 4.21
N ARG A 24 -35.04 -1.13 4.22
CA ARG A 24 -33.82 -1.91 4.47
C ARG A 24 -32.77 -1.69 3.38
N ASP A 25 -33.18 -1.55 2.13
CA ASP A 25 -32.28 -1.29 1.01
C ASP A 25 -31.67 0.11 1.11
N ARG A 26 -32.46 1.13 1.45
CA ARG A 26 -31.98 2.50 1.70
C ARG A 26 -30.99 2.56 2.86
N GLU A 27 -31.29 1.87 3.96
CA GLU A 27 -30.38 1.77 5.10
C GLU A 27 -29.07 1.06 4.73
N SER A 28 -29.16 -0.04 3.98
CA SER A 28 -27.99 -0.81 3.53
C SER A 28 -27.11 0.00 2.58
N ASN A 29 -27.72 0.70 1.61
CA ASN A 29 -27.00 1.58 0.69
C ASN A 29 -26.29 2.72 1.43
N THR A 30 -26.93 3.29 2.44
CA THR A 30 -26.33 4.33 3.29
C THR A 30 -25.12 3.79 4.05
N LYS A 31 -25.22 2.59 4.63
CA LYS A 31 -24.11 1.91 5.32
C LYS A 31 -22.95 1.59 4.37
N ILE A 32 -23.24 1.08 3.17
CA ILE A 32 -22.21 0.78 2.16
C ILE A 32 -21.47 2.07 1.76
N ALA A 33 -22.20 3.16 1.51
CA ALA A 33 -21.59 4.44 1.17
C ALA A 33 -20.70 4.97 2.31
N ASP A 34 -21.12 4.81 3.56
CA ASP A 34 -20.32 5.20 4.72
C ASP A 34 -19.04 4.36 4.87
N LEU A 35 -19.16 3.04 4.74
CA LEU A 35 -18.01 2.13 4.74
C LEU A 35 -17.02 2.44 3.62
N GLY A 36 -17.52 2.72 2.40
CA GLY A 36 -16.69 3.12 1.27
C GLY A 36 -15.90 4.40 1.54
N ARG A 37 -16.54 5.42 2.13
CA ARG A 37 -15.85 6.66 2.53
C ARG A 37 -14.77 6.38 3.59
N ARG A 38 -15.10 5.62 4.63
CA ARG A 38 -14.15 5.28 5.71
C ARG A 38 -12.96 4.49 5.19
N LEU A 39 -13.20 3.53 4.31
CA LEU A 39 -12.15 2.73 3.68
C LEU A 39 -11.21 3.61 2.83
N ASN A 40 -11.77 4.52 2.03
CA ASN A 40 -10.96 5.45 1.23
C ASN A 40 -10.08 6.34 2.10
N VAL A 41 -10.60 6.85 3.22
CA VAL A 41 -9.82 7.65 4.17
C VAL A 41 -8.68 6.81 4.79
N ALA A 42 -8.99 5.61 5.27
CA ALA A 42 -7.99 4.71 5.84
C ALA A 42 -6.90 4.32 4.83
N LEU A 43 -7.29 4.08 3.57
CA LEU A 43 -6.36 3.78 2.50
C LEU A 43 -5.44 4.98 2.19
N ALA A 44 -6.00 6.18 2.10
CA ALA A 44 -5.22 7.40 1.89
C ALA A 44 -4.21 7.63 3.02
N GLN A 45 -4.62 7.43 4.27
CA GLN A 45 -3.73 7.49 5.43
C GLN A 45 -2.60 6.45 5.32
N ARG A 46 -2.93 5.20 4.98
CA ARG A 46 -1.92 4.14 4.84
C ARG A 46 -0.93 4.43 3.71
N VAL A 47 -1.41 4.95 2.58
CA VAL A 47 -0.55 5.37 1.46
C VAL A 47 0.37 6.51 1.88
N GLN A 48 -0.13 7.47 2.65
CA GLN A 48 0.69 8.57 3.17
C GLN A 48 1.77 8.06 4.15
N GLU A 49 1.43 7.17 5.07
CA GLU A 49 2.39 6.52 5.97
C GLU A 49 3.48 5.78 5.19
N LEU A 50 3.10 4.97 4.20
CA LEU A 50 4.05 4.21 3.38
C LEU A 50 4.96 5.13 2.56
N ASN A 51 4.42 6.22 2.01
CA ASN A 51 5.23 7.20 1.29
C ASN A 51 6.22 7.92 2.20
N ARG A 52 5.81 8.24 3.42
CA ARG A 52 6.70 8.83 4.43
C ARG A 52 7.79 7.86 4.83
N TYR A 53 7.43 6.63 5.21
CA TYR A 53 8.38 5.58 5.57
C TYR A 53 9.41 5.35 4.46
N ARG A 54 8.95 5.25 3.21
CA ARG A 54 9.81 5.13 2.03
C ARG A 54 10.77 6.33 1.92
N SER A 55 10.28 7.55 2.11
CA SER A 55 11.09 8.76 1.99
C SER A 55 12.15 8.85 3.09
N ASP A 56 11.78 8.56 4.34
CA ASP A 56 12.68 8.57 5.49
C ASP A 56 13.75 7.47 5.34
N PHE A 57 13.35 6.25 4.93
CA PHE A 57 14.25 5.15 4.62
C PHE A 57 15.27 5.53 3.53
N PHE A 58 14.82 6.03 2.38
CA PHE A 58 15.73 6.40 1.30
C PHE A 58 16.63 7.58 1.66
N GLY A 59 16.13 8.56 2.41
CA GLY A 59 16.91 9.70 2.89
C GLY A 59 18.07 9.24 3.77
N ARG A 60 17.79 8.39 4.76
CA ARG A 60 18.80 7.80 5.65
C ARG A 60 19.79 6.91 4.90
N LEU A 61 19.30 6.03 4.03
CA LEU A 61 20.17 5.17 3.24
C LEU A 61 21.10 5.99 2.34
N ARG A 62 20.61 7.12 1.81
CA ARG A 62 21.44 8.08 1.07
C ARG A 62 22.50 8.74 1.94
N GLU A 63 22.18 9.14 3.18
CA GLU A 63 23.16 9.71 4.13
C GLU A 63 24.28 8.70 4.42
N ILE A 64 23.95 7.43 4.68
CA ILE A 64 24.96 6.39 4.98
C ILE A 64 25.84 6.08 3.76
N LEU A 65 25.29 6.23 2.56
CA LEU A 65 25.98 5.93 1.30
C LEU A 65 26.60 7.17 0.64
N SER A 66 26.44 8.39 1.19
CA SER A 66 26.89 9.64 0.56
C SER A 66 28.41 9.75 0.44
N ASP A 67 29.14 9.13 1.35
CA ASP A 67 30.61 9.18 1.40
C ASP A 67 31.27 8.18 0.43
N ARG A 68 30.49 7.62 -0.52
CA ARG A 68 30.93 6.57 -1.45
C ARG A 68 30.85 7.08 -2.88
N ASP A 69 32.00 7.43 -3.44
CA ASP A 69 32.15 7.92 -4.82
C ASP A 69 31.66 6.92 -5.89
N ASN A 70 31.54 5.63 -5.52
CA ASN A 70 31.21 4.53 -6.41
C ASN A 70 29.71 4.22 -6.53
N ILE A 71 28.85 4.98 -5.84
CA ILE A 71 27.39 4.79 -5.83
C ILE A 71 26.72 6.02 -6.43
N ARG A 72 25.91 5.82 -7.48
CA ARG A 72 25.04 6.87 -8.03
C ARG A 72 23.59 6.61 -7.64
N ILE A 73 22.86 7.68 -7.38
CA ILE A 73 21.44 7.60 -7.04
C ILE A 73 20.62 8.02 -8.26
N VAL A 74 19.73 7.14 -8.73
CA VAL A 74 18.81 7.40 -9.85
C VAL A 74 17.39 7.13 -9.38
N GLY A 75 16.64 8.19 -9.08
CA GLY A 75 15.32 8.06 -8.45
C GLY A 75 15.44 7.42 -7.08
N ASP A 76 14.84 6.24 -6.91
CA ASP A 76 14.89 5.42 -5.70
C ASP A 76 15.88 4.24 -5.79
N ARG A 77 16.79 4.27 -6.77
CA ARG A 77 17.76 3.18 -7.01
C ARG A 77 19.18 3.62 -6.73
N PHE A 78 19.91 2.75 -6.05
CA PHE A 78 21.35 2.84 -5.89
C PHE A 78 22.02 2.04 -7.01
N VAL A 79 22.75 2.74 -7.87
CA VAL A 79 23.43 2.16 -9.02
C VAL A 79 24.92 2.11 -8.73
N PHE A 80 25.45 0.89 -8.71
CA PHE A 80 26.87 0.62 -8.59
C PHE A 80 27.52 0.63 -9.97
N GLN A 81 28.74 1.16 -10.05
CA GLN A 81 29.52 1.02 -11.28
C GLN A 81 29.98 -0.45 -11.41
N SER A 82 29.75 -1.05 -12.58
CA SER A 82 30.03 -2.48 -12.80
C SER A 82 31.50 -2.83 -12.53
N GLU A 83 32.42 -1.92 -12.86
CA GLU A 83 33.87 -2.07 -12.69
C GLU A 83 34.31 -2.16 -11.22
N VAL A 84 33.46 -1.70 -10.29
CA VAL A 84 33.71 -1.78 -8.84
C VAL A 84 33.38 -3.17 -8.32
N LEU A 85 32.33 -3.81 -8.87
CA LEU A 85 31.87 -5.12 -8.43
C LEU A 85 32.58 -6.25 -9.17
N PHE A 86 32.75 -6.11 -10.49
CA PHE A 86 33.19 -7.18 -11.36
C PHE A 86 34.47 -6.76 -12.12
N PRO A 87 35.49 -7.61 -12.16
CA PRO A 87 36.60 -7.45 -13.10
C PRO A 87 36.12 -7.48 -14.55
N THR A 88 36.85 -6.83 -15.46
CA THR A 88 36.53 -6.85 -16.90
C THR A 88 36.46 -8.29 -17.42
N GLY A 89 35.31 -8.65 -18.00
CA GLY A 89 35.09 -9.98 -18.58
C GLY A 89 34.84 -11.09 -17.56
N SER A 90 34.54 -10.76 -16.30
CA SER A 90 34.16 -11.71 -15.26
C SER A 90 32.74 -11.41 -14.74
N GLU A 91 32.05 -12.46 -14.31
CA GLU A 91 30.77 -12.41 -13.60
C GLU A 91 30.92 -12.62 -12.09
N GLU A 92 32.13 -12.90 -11.62
CA GLU A 92 32.43 -13.06 -10.20
C GLU A 92 32.75 -11.73 -9.53
N ILE A 93 32.13 -11.48 -8.37
CA ILE A 93 32.38 -10.28 -7.59
C ILE A 93 33.79 -10.33 -7.02
N ASN A 94 34.57 -9.28 -7.24
CA ASN A 94 35.91 -9.13 -6.68
C ASN A 94 35.87 -8.84 -5.16
N ASP A 95 37.00 -8.96 -4.46
CA ASP A 95 37.01 -8.80 -3.01
C ASP A 95 36.67 -7.37 -2.54
N ALA A 96 37.00 -6.34 -3.31
CA ALA A 96 36.59 -4.97 -3.01
C ALA A 96 35.06 -4.80 -3.14
N GLY A 97 34.45 -5.40 -4.15
CA GLY A 97 33.00 -5.43 -4.36
C GLY A 97 32.28 -6.14 -3.22
N LYS A 98 32.83 -7.26 -2.71
CA LYS A 98 32.29 -7.94 -1.52
C LYS A 98 32.31 -7.04 -0.28
N VAL A 99 33.38 -6.28 -0.07
CA VAL A 99 33.48 -5.33 1.04
C VAL A 99 32.44 -4.22 0.93
N GLU A 100 32.22 -3.68 -0.28
CA GLU A 100 31.19 -2.66 -0.50
C GLU A 100 29.77 -3.19 -0.32
N MET A 101 29.48 -4.41 -0.81
CA MET A 101 28.19 -5.07 -0.58
C MET A 101 27.94 -5.36 0.90
N LYS A 102 28.97 -5.76 1.66
CA LYS A 102 28.84 -5.97 3.10
C LYS A 102 28.45 -4.68 3.82
N LYS A 103 29.10 -3.57 3.51
CA LYS A 103 28.77 -2.27 4.13
C LYS A 103 27.34 -1.82 3.77
N LEU A 104 26.88 -2.07 2.55
CA LEU A 104 25.49 -1.83 2.16
C LEU A 104 24.52 -2.71 2.98
N ALA A 105 24.83 -4.00 3.14
CA ALA A 105 24.01 -4.91 3.91
C ALA A 105 23.92 -4.47 5.39
N ASP A 106 25.05 -4.07 5.98
CA ASP A 106 25.10 -3.55 7.35
C ASP A 106 24.25 -2.28 7.49
N ALA A 107 24.35 -1.34 6.55
CA ALA A 107 23.54 -0.12 6.51
C ALA A 107 22.02 -0.41 6.42
N ILE A 108 21.62 -1.38 5.59
CA ILE A 108 20.22 -1.78 5.47
C ILE A 108 19.70 -2.39 6.78
N ILE A 109 20.51 -3.24 7.44
CA ILE A 109 20.16 -3.88 8.71
C ILE A 109 20.05 -2.85 9.83
N GLU A 110 20.95 -1.87 9.87
CA GLU A 110 20.91 -0.77 10.84
C GLU A 110 19.66 0.09 10.62
N LEU A 111 19.40 0.48 9.38
CA LEU A 111 18.23 1.27 9.03
C LEU A 111 16.90 0.58 9.36
N GLN A 112 16.83 -0.74 9.16
CA GLN A 112 15.66 -1.54 9.56
C GLN A 112 15.40 -1.49 11.07
N LYS A 113 16.41 -1.26 11.90
CA LYS A 113 16.25 -1.16 13.37
C LYS A 113 15.81 0.23 13.82
N GLU A 114 16.13 1.27 13.05
CA GLU A 114 15.83 2.66 13.40
C GLU A 114 14.42 3.12 12.99
N ILE A 115 13.79 2.46 12.01
CA ILE A 115 12.49 2.84 11.44
C ILE A 115 11.45 1.72 11.58
#